data_AF-A0A953FF03-F1
#
_entry.id   AF-A0A953FF03-F1
#
_cell.length_a   1.000
_cell.length_b   1.000
_cell.length_c   1.000
_cell.angle_alpha   90.00
_cell.angle_beta   90.00
_cell.angle_gamma   90.00
#
_symmetry.space_group_name_H-M   'P 1'
#
loop_
_entity.id
_entity.type
_entity.pdbx_description
1 polymer ?
#
loop_
_entity_poly.entity_id
_entity_poly.type
_entity_poly.pdbx_seq_one_letter_code
_entity_poly.pdbx_strand_id
1 'polypeptide(L)'
;MVVCPVKLVSGLPCPACGSTRSILLALTGHPLEALATNPLGILSGLAGSLCLAWIVFDLVRNTRSFERCYHQAERSIKRKVVYLPLIALLLANWCWNITKDL
;
A
#
# COMPACT_ATOMS: atom_id res chain seq x y z
N MET A 1 -15.90 1.14 16.98
CA MET A 1 -15.50 2.27 16.11
C MET A 1 -14.10 2.69 16.53
N VAL A 2 -13.09 2.47 15.68
CA VAL A 2 -11.76 3.05 15.92
C VAL A 2 -11.84 4.52 15.53
N VAL A 3 -11.56 5.42 16.46
CA VAL A 3 -11.56 6.87 16.18
C VAL A 3 -10.38 7.17 15.26
N CYS A 4 -10.64 7.61 14.03
CA CYS A 4 -9.61 8.03 13.09
C CYS A 4 -9.41 9.55 13.19
N PRO A 5 -8.22 10.04 13.63
CA PRO A 5 -7.97 11.47 13.75
C PRO A 5 -8.13 12.22 12.44
N VAL A 6 -7.75 11.59 11.32
CA VAL A 6 -7.89 12.19 9.98
C VAL A 6 -9.35 12.43 9.65
N LYS A 7 -10.21 11.41 9.78
CA LYS A 7 -11.64 11.54 9.50
C LYS A 7 -12.34 12.50 10.46
N LEU A 8 -11.88 12.58 11.72
CA LEU A 8 -12.40 13.52 12.71
C LEU A 8 -12.13 14.99 12.32
N VAL A 9 -10.94 15.29 11.79
CA VAL A 9 -10.55 16.67 11.43
C VAL A 9 -11.02 17.04 10.03
N SER A 10 -10.89 16.16 9.04
CA SER A 10 -11.19 16.45 7.64
C SER A 10 -12.62 16.09 7.20
N GLY A 11 -13.32 15.25 7.97
CA GLY A 11 -14.57 14.63 7.55
C GLY A 11 -14.42 13.54 6.48
N LEU A 12 -13.20 13.28 5.98
CA LEU A 12 -12.93 12.39 4.85
C LEU A 12 -12.02 11.21 5.26
N PRO A 13 -12.22 9.99 4.71
CA PRO A 13 -11.24 8.92 4.83
C PRO A 13 -9.90 9.34 4.22
N CYS A 14 -8.79 8.76 4.71
CA CYS A 14 -7.49 8.88 4.06
C CYS A 14 -7.37 7.89 2.89
N PRO A 15 -6.44 8.08 1.93
CA PRO A 15 -6.25 7.16 0.80
C PRO A 15 -5.87 5.73 1.22
N ALA A 16 -5.37 5.55 2.45
CA ALA A 16 -5.01 4.25 3.01
C ALA A 16 -6.12 3.60 3.86
N CYS A 17 -7.26 4.28 4.09
CA CYS A 17 -8.38 3.70 4.83
C CYS A 17 -8.82 2.36 4.21
N GLY A 18 -9.06 1.34 5.04
CA GLY A 18 -9.47 0.01 4.58
C GLY A 18 -8.35 -0.90 4.05
N SER A 19 -7.09 -0.44 3.99
CA SER A 19 -5.95 -1.28 3.57
C SER A 19 -5.77 -2.51 4.46
N THR A 20 -5.79 -2.36 5.79
CA THR A 20 -5.70 -3.50 6.73
C THR A 20 -6.85 -4.48 6.56
N ARG A 21 -8.07 -3.98 6.35
CA ARG A 21 -9.25 -4.83 6.10
C ARG A 21 -9.13 -5.56 4.76
N SER A 22 -8.64 -4.89 3.73
CA SER A 22 -8.34 -5.51 2.43
C SER A 22 -7.32 -6.64 2.57
N ILE A 23 -6.23 -6.41 3.30
CA ILE A 23 -5.21 -7.44 3.57
C ILE A 23 -5.84 -8.61 4.35
N LEU A 24 -6.64 -8.35 5.39
CA LEU A 24 -7.30 -9.40 6.16
C LEU A 24 -8.27 -10.24 5.30
N LEU A 25 -9.06 -9.59 4.44
CA LEU A 25 -9.95 -10.28 3.49
C LEU A 25 -9.16 -11.12 2.49
N ALA A 26 -8.02 -10.62 1.99
CA ALA A 26 -7.15 -11.39 1.11
C ALA A 26 -6.58 -12.63 1.81
N LEU A 27 -6.14 -12.50 3.07
CA LEU A 27 -5.60 -13.59 3.87
C LEU A 27 -6.66 -14.62 4.29
N THR A 28 -7.92 -14.19 4.46
CA THR A 28 -9.05 -15.06 4.84
C THR A 28 -9.75 -15.71 3.65
N GLY A 29 -9.18 -15.61 2.44
CA GLY A 29 -9.68 -16.30 1.25
C GLY A 29 -10.75 -15.53 0.45
N HIS A 30 -10.93 -14.23 0.68
CA HIS A 30 -11.90 -13.37 0.00
C HIS A 30 -11.20 -12.30 -0.87
N PRO A 31 -10.40 -12.67 -1.90
CA PRO A 31 -9.58 -11.73 -2.65
C PRO A 31 -10.39 -10.73 -3.48
N LEU A 32 -11.57 -11.11 -3.99
CA LEU A 32 -12.46 -10.18 -4.70
C LEU A 32 -12.99 -9.09 -3.77
N GLU A 33 -13.39 -9.46 -2.55
CA GLU A 33 -13.86 -8.50 -1.55
C GLU A 33 -12.73 -7.63 -1.02
N ALA A 34 -11.51 -8.18 -0.91
CA ALA A 34 -10.31 -7.42 -0.60
C ALA A 34 -10.05 -6.33 -1.65
N LEU A 35 -10.12 -6.70 -2.93
CA LEU A 35 -9.89 -5.78 -4.05
C LEU A 35 -10.98 -4.70 -4.08
N ALA A 36 -12.22 -5.10 -3.84
CA ALA A 36 -13.33 -4.16 -3.71
C ALA A 36 -13.14 -3.22 -2.52
N THR A 37 -12.59 -3.69 -1.40
CA THR A 37 -12.40 -2.90 -0.18
C THR A 37 -11.32 -1.84 -0.37
N ASN A 38 -10.12 -2.23 -0.75
CA ASN A 38 -9.04 -1.30 -1.08
C ASN A 38 -8.00 -2.02 -1.95
N PRO A 39 -7.93 -1.72 -3.26
CA PRO A 39 -7.00 -2.40 -4.16
C PRO A 39 -5.53 -2.12 -3.82
N LEU A 40 -5.20 -0.92 -3.32
CA LEU A 40 -3.86 -0.63 -2.82
C LEU A 40 -3.51 -1.44 -1.55
N GLY A 41 -4.51 -1.89 -0.79
CA GLY A 41 -4.32 -2.76 0.36
C GLY A 41 -3.66 -4.09 -0.02
N ILE A 42 -4.16 -4.76 -1.07
CA ILE A 42 -3.57 -6.01 -1.55
C ILE A 42 -2.14 -5.79 -2.05
N LEU A 43 -1.96 -4.76 -2.89
CA LEU A 43 -0.65 -4.44 -3.47
C LEU A 43 0.39 -4.14 -2.39
N SER A 44 0.03 -3.32 -1.39
CA SER A 44 0.91 -3.00 -0.27
C SER A 44 1.19 -4.19 0.64
N GLY A 45 0.20 -5.06 0.88
CA GLY A 45 0.39 -6.30 1.64
C GLY A 45 1.35 -7.28 0.95
N LEU A 46 1.21 -7.46 -0.36
CA LEU A 46 2.12 -8.29 -1.17
C LEU A 46 3.54 -7.71 -1.20
N ALA A 47 3.67 -6.41 -1.51
CA ALA A 47 4.96 -5.73 -1.53
C ALA A 47 5.65 -5.79 -0.17
N GLY A 48 4.91 -5.56 0.93
CA GLY A 48 5.43 -5.68 2.29
C GLY A 48 5.91 -7.09 2.60
N SER A 49 5.13 -8.12 2.24
CA SER A 49 5.51 -9.52 2.45
C SER A 49 6.78 -9.90 1.68
N LEU A 50 6.88 -9.46 0.42
CA LEU A 50 8.08 -9.66 -0.40
C LEU A 50 9.30 -8.92 0.18
N CYS A 51 9.13 -7.68 0.62
CA CYS A 51 10.20 -6.92 1.28
C CYS A 51 10.68 -7.62 2.55
N LEU A 52 9.77 -8.09 3.41
CA LEU A 52 10.13 -8.83 4.62
C LEU A 52 10.89 -10.12 4.29
N ALA A 53 10.38 -10.92 3.34
CA ALA A 53 11.06 -12.14 2.89
C ALA A 53 12.47 -11.84 2.32
N TRP A 54 12.61 -10.76 1.56
CA TRP A 54 13.89 -10.35 0.99
C TRP A 54 14.87 -9.86 2.06
N ILE A 55 14.41 -9.10 3.05
CA ILE A 55 15.25 -8.66 4.18
C ILE A 55 15.76 -9.87 4.96
N VAL A 56 14.91 -10.85 5.24
CA VAL A 56 15.32 -12.10 5.91
C VAL A 56 16.35 -12.85 5.06
N PHE A 57 16.15 -12.93 3.74
CA PHE A 57 17.10 -13.53 2.83
C PHE A 57 18.46 -12.81 2.83
N ASP A 58 18.46 -11.47 2.78
CA ASP A 58 19.68 -10.64 2.82
C ASP A 58 20.44 -10.85 4.13
N LEU A 59 19.72 -10.95 5.26
CA LEU A 59 20.29 -11.21 6.58
C LEU A 59 20.95 -12.60 6.66
N VAL A 60 20.30 -13.64 6.14
CA VAL A 60 20.83 -15.03 6.13
C VAL A 60 22.03 -15.17 5.19
N ARG A 61 22.00 -14.49 4.04
CA ARG A 61 23.08 -14.54 3.03
C ARG A 61 24.17 -13.50 3.26
N ASN A 62 24.03 -12.63 4.26
CA ASN A 62 24.90 -11.48 4.51
C ASN A 62 25.11 -10.61 3.26
N THR A 63 24.07 -10.51 2.44
CA THR A 63 24.07 -9.65 1.26
C THR A 63 23.44 -8.29 1.59
N ARG A 64 23.64 -7.30 0.72
CA ARG A 64 23.00 -5.97 0.77
C ARG A 64 22.21 -5.68 -0.49
N SER A 65 21.53 -6.72 -0.99
CA SER A 65 20.80 -6.66 -2.26
C SER A 65 19.52 -5.84 -2.11
N PHE A 66 18.84 -5.95 -0.97
CA PHE A 66 17.63 -5.18 -0.69
C PHE A 66 17.93 -3.68 -0.61
N GLU A 67 18.99 -3.31 0.10
CA GLU A 67 19.45 -1.91 0.23
C GLU A 67 19.78 -1.28 -1.14
N ARG A 68 20.50 -2.02 -2.00
CA ARG A 68 20.80 -1.57 -3.38
C ARG A 68 19.53 -1.40 -4.22
N CYS A 69 18.60 -2.36 -4.14
CA CYS A 69 17.33 -2.28 -4.86
C CYS A 69 16.48 -1.10 -4.37
N TYR A 70 16.43 -0.87 -3.06
CA TYR A 70 15.72 0.25 -2.45
C TYR A 70 16.22 1.60 -2.97
N HIS A 71 17.53 1.83 -2.95
CA HIS A 71 18.11 3.07 -3.49
C HIS A 71 17.87 3.25 -4.99
N GLN A 72 17.87 2.15 -5.76
CA GLN A 72 17.55 2.21 -7.19
C GLN A 72 16.06 2.53 -7.44
N ALA A 73 15.16 1.95 -6.65
CA ALA A 73 13.74 2.24 -6.69
C ALA A 73 13.46 3.70 -6.31
N GLU A 74 14.10 4.21 -5.26
CA GLU A 74 13.99 5.61 -4.84
C GLU A 74 14.38 6.59 -5.96
N ARG A 75 15.51 6.31 -6.65
CA ARG A 75 15.95 7.11 -7.81
C ARG A 75 14.96 7.04 -8.97
N SER A 76 14.35 5.88 -9.19
CA SER A 76 13.34 5.69 -10.24
C SER A 76 12.05 6.45 -9.91
N ILE A 77 11.58 6.39 -8.67
CA ILE A 77 10.37 7.09 -8.20
C ILE A 77 10.53 8.60 -8.27
N LYS A 78 11.72 9.14 -8.00
CA LYS A 78 12.00 10.59 -8.11
C LYS A 78 11.90 11.12 -9.55
N ARG A 79 11.89 10.25 -10.58
CA ARG A 79 11.66 10.69 -11.96
C ARG A 79 10.19 11.10 -12.13
N LYS A 80 9.95 12.28 -12.68
CA LYS A 80 8.59 12.82 -12.93
C LYS A 80 7.68 11.84 -13.66
N VAL A 81 8.24 11.08 -14.61
CA VAL A 81 7.53 10.06 -15.40
C VAL A 81 6.95 8.94 -14.54
N VAL A 82 7.58 8.61 -13.41
CA VAL A 82 7.13 7.55 -12.48
C VAL A 82 6.30 8.15 -11.33
N TYR A 83 6.70 9.32 -10.83
CA TYR A 83 6.01 9.98 -9.71
C TYR A 83 4.58 10.42 -10.06
N LEU A 84 4.38 10.99 -11.25
CA LEU A 84 3.07 11.47 -11.69
C LEU A 84 1.99 10.36 -11.76
N PRO A 85 2.21 9.21 -12.43
CA PRO A 85 1.21 8.15 -12.46
C PRO A 85 0.97 7.54 -11.07
N LEU A 86 1.98 7.50 -10.20
CA LEU A 86 1.82 7.06 -8.81
C LEU A 86 0.87 7.97 -8.02
N ILE A 87 1.00 9.29 -8.15
CA ILE A 87 0.06 10.24 -7.55
C ILE A 87 -1.35 10.03 -8.14
N ALA A 88 -1.45 9.93 -9.46
CA ALA A 88 -2.75 9.74 -10.12
C ALA A 88 -3.44 8.46 -9.62
N LEU A 89 -2.70 7.36 -9.45
CA LEU A 89 -3.20 6.11 -8.88
C LEU A 89 -3.67 6.29 -7.43
N LEU A 90 -2.91 7.03 -6.61
CA LEU A 90 -3.25 7.31 -5.22
C LEU A 90 -4.54 8.15 -5.11
N LEU A 91 -4.69 9.17 -5.97
CA LEU A 91 -5.89 9.99 -6.05
C LEU A 91 -7.10 9.18 -6.54
N ALA A 92 -6.93 8.33 -7.55
CA ALA A 92 -7.99 7.45 -8.01
C ALA A 92 -8.47 6.50 -6.91
N ASN A 93 -7.53 5.90 -6.15
CA ASN A 93 -7.87 5.07 -4.98
C ASN A 93 -8.58 5.88 -3.89
N TRP A 94 -8.18 7.14 -3.70
CA TRP A 94 -8.81 8.01 -2.71
C TRP A 94 -10.25 8.35 -3.07
N CYS A 95 -10.51 8.72 -4.33
CA CYS A 95 -11.87 8.92 -4.85
C CYS A 95 -12.74 7.68 -4.61
N TRP A 96 -12.18 6.49 -4.88
CA TRP A 96 -12.87 5.21 -4.63
C TRP A 96 -13.18 4.95 -3.15
N ASN A 97 -12.29 5.37 -2.24
CA ASN A 97 -12.54 5.26 -0.80
C ASN A 97 -13.63 6.24 -0.33
N ILE A 98 -13.65 7.45 -0.88
CA ILE A 98 -14.65 8.47 -0.53
C ILE A 98 -16.05 8.02 -0.94
N THR A 99 -16.22 7.43 -2.13
CA THR A 99 -17.54 6.92 -2.57
C THR A 99 -18.09 5.78 -1.71
N LYS A 100 -17.25 5.15 -0.90
CA LYS A 100 -17.62 4.06 0.01
C LYS A 100 -17.75 4.50 1.47
N ASP A 101 -17.57 5.78 1.76
CA ASP A 101 -17.65 6.37 3.11
C ASP A 101 -16.81 5.63 4.17
N LEU A 102 -15.67 5.05 3.75
CA LEU A 102 -14.79 4.25 4.62
C LEU A 102 -14.25 5.02 5.83
#